data_AF-A0A1Z9IXA1-F1
#
_entry.id   AF-A0A1Z9IXA1-F1
#
_cell.length_a   1.000
_cell.length_b   1.000
_cell.length_c   1.000
_cell.angle_alpha   90.00
_cell.angle_beta   90.00
_cell.angle_gamma   90.00
#
_symmetry.space_group_name_H-M   'P 1'
#
loop_
_entity.id
_entity.type
_entity.pdbx_description
1 polymer ?
#
loop_
_entity_poly.entity_id
_entity_poly.type
_entity_poly.pdbx_seq_one_letter_code
_entity_poly.pdbx_strand_id
1 'polypeptide(L)'
;MAIVGRPNVGKSTLVNRLIGEDRMLTGPEAGITRDSISIEWSHEGRQVRLVDTAGLRRKSRVTDKVETLSAEDSYRAIQYAQLVVLLLDGHTMLEKQDLTIARQVIEEGRVLIIGVNKWDGVKNKEAARDALTDRLMTSLPQIRGVPIVFFSALTGSGVQKLLPEAFKYLDIWNRRIPTGKLNHWLEFMTERHPPPVVAGRRLRLRYITQAKTRPPTFVLFSSRGKSLPEDYRRYIANGLREDFDLPGIPIRVMIRQGNNPYAPD
;
A
#
# COMPACT_ATOMS: atom_id res chain seq x y z
N MET A 1 -1.99 -8.36 -7.61
CA MET A 1 -0.77 -7.54 -7.43
C MET A 1 -0.57 -6.68 -8.68
N ALA A 2 0.02 -5.49 -8.57
CA ALA A 2 0.55 -4.72 -9.69
C ALA A 2 2.03 -4.38 -9.45
N ILE A 3 2.80 -4.26 -10.52
CA ILE A 3 4.19 -3.76 -10.48
C ILE A 3 4.23 -2.46 -11.28
N VAL A 4 4.46 -1.35 -10.58
CA VAL A 4 4.43 0.01 -11.14
C VAL A 4 5.78 0.69 -10.92
N GLY A 5 6.00 1.82 -11.59
CA GLY A 5 7.24 2.59 -11.48
C GLY A 5 7.62 3.24 -12.80
N ARG A 6 8.62 4.13 -12.77
CA ARG A 6 9.12 4.85 -13.96
C ARG A 6 9.55 3.92 -15.10
N PRO A 7 9.65 4.42 -16.34
CA PRO A 7 10.29 3.68 -17.43
C PRO A 7 11.68 3.15 -17.02
N ASN A 8 12.09 2.01 -17.59
CA ASN A 8 13.46 1.47 -17.48
C ASN A 8 13.98 1.07 -16.07
N VAL A 9 13.13 1.10 -15.04
CA VAL A 9 13.45 0.59 -13.68
C VAL A 9 13.51 -0.95 -13.59
N GLY A 10 13.20 -1.67 -14.68
CA GLY A 10 13.33 -3.13 -14.77
C GLY A 10 12.07 -3.95 -14.44
N LYS A 11 10.86 -3.37 -14.62
CA LYS A 11 9.58 -4.06 -14.35
C LYS A 11 9.42 -5.39 -15.10
N SER A 12 9.66 -5.41 -16.42
CA SER A 12 9.53 -6.63 -17.22
C SER A 12 10.54 -7.70 -16.82
N THR A 13 11.78 -7.30 -16.49
CA THR A 13 12.80 -8.21 -15.98
C THR A 13 12.37 -8.86 -14.67
N LEU A 14 11.82 -8.08 -13.74
CA LEU A 14 11.30 -8.60 -12.47
C LEU A 14 10.15 -9.58 -12.70
N VAL A 15 9.18 -9.23 -13.55
CA VAL A 15 8.02 -10.08 -13.85
C VAL A 15 8.46 -11.41 -14.45
N ASN A 16 9.35 -11.38 -15.44
CA ASN A 16 9.88 -12.61 -16.04
C ASN A 16 10.62 -13.47 -15.03
N ARG A 17 11.35 -12.87 -14.09
CA ARG A 17 12.03 -13.62 -13.03
C ARG A 17 11.05 -14.25 -12.04
N LEU A 18 10.07 -13.50 -11.54
CA LEU A 18 9.06 -14.03 -10.62
C LEU A 18 8.30 -15.22 -11.25
N ILE A 19 7.91 -15.10 -12.51
CA ILE A 19 7.25 -16.20 -13.24
C ILE A 19 8.22 -17.37 -13.51
N GLY A 20 9.49 -17.07 -13.78
CA GLY A 20 10.50 -18.07 -14.09
C GLY A 20 10.95 -18.90 -12.90
N GLU A 21 10.93 -18.33 -11.69
CA GLU A 21 11.24 -19.03 -10.43
C GLU A 21 10.06 -19.90 -9.96
N ASP A 22 8.81 -19.43 -10.14
CA ASP A 22 7.60 -20.08 -9.63
C ASP A 22 6.86 -20.93 -10.70
N ARG A 23 7.53 -21.79 -11.48
CA ARG A 23 6.89 -22.56 -12.58
C ARG A 23 5.80 -23.55 -12.09
N MET A 24 4.62 -23.02 -11.79
CA MET A 24 3.29 -23.62 -11.93
C MET A 24 2.38 -22.52 -12.46
N LEU A 25 2.40 -22.32 -13.79
CA LEU A 25 1.41 -21.49 -14.48
C LEU A 25 0.06 -22.21 -14.40
N THR A 26 -0.83 -21.73 -13.54
CA THR A 26 -2.21 -22.20 -13.47
C THR A 26 -3.05 -21.36 -14.40
N GLY A 27 -3.06 -21.69 -15.69
CA GLY A 27 -3.90 -21.01 -16.68
C GLY A 27 -3.88 -21.75 -18.01
N PRO A 28 -5.02 -21.84 -18.73
CA PRO A 28 -5.06 -22.54 -20.00
C PRO A 28 -4.09 -21.91 -21.01
N GLU A 29 -3.44 -22.77 -21.80
CA GLU A 29 -2.60 -22.37 -22.92
C GLU A 29 -3.36 -21.46 -23.90
N ALA A 30 -2.64 -20.47 -24.43
CA ALA A 30 -2.95 -19.67 -25.62
C ALA A 30 -4.44 -19.58 -26.03
N GLY A 31 -5.19 -18.65 -25.41
CA GLY A 31 -6.59 -18.38 -25.75
C GLY A 31 -7.04 -17.00 -25.30
N ILE A 32 -6.93 -16.05 -26.21
CA ILE A 32 -7.27 -14.61 -26.18
C ILE A 32 -8.63 -14.29 -25.51
N THR A 33 -8.63 -13.32 -24.57
CA THR A 33 -9.72 -12.33 -24.41
C THR A 33 -9.12 -10.94 -24.25
N ARG A 34 -9.73 -9.96 -24.92
CA ARG A 34 -9.08 -8.74 -25.45
C ARG A 34 -8.94 -7.57 -24.47
N ASP A 35 -9.28 -7.72 -23.18
CA ASP A 35 -9.44 -6.55 -22.28
C ASP A 35 -8.63 -6.54 -20.98
N SER A 36 -7.79 -7.54 -20.68
CA SER A 36 -6.60 -7.39 -19.83
C SER A 36 -5.93 -8.74 -19.68
N ILE A 37 -4.71 -8.87 -20.20
CA ILE A 37 -3.92 -10.09 -20.00
C ILE A 37 -3.40 -10.04 -18.56
N SER A 38 -4.08 -10.72 -17.65
CA SER A 38 -3.53 -10.99 -16.31
C SER A 38 -2.62 -12.20 -16.37
N ILE A 39 -1.54 -12.21 -15.60
CA ILE A 39 -0.67 -13.38 -15.45
C ILE A 39 -0.93 -13.97 -14.07
N GLU A 40 -1.23 -15.26 -14.02
CA GLU A 40 -1.52 -15.99 -12.79
C GLU A 40 -0.43 -17.05 -12.55
N TRP A 41 0.02 -17.14 -11.30
CA TRP A 41 0.91 -18.19 -10.82
C TRP A 41 0.69 -18.44 -9.34
N SER A 42 1.22 -19.56 -8.84
CA SER A 42 1.21 -19.88 -7.41
C SER A 42 2.62 -19.70 -6.83
N HIS A 43 2.74 -18.96 -5.73
CA HIS A 43 3.96 -18.82 -4.95
C HIS A 43 3.72 -19.37 -3.54
N GLU A 44 4.44 -20.42 -3.14
CA GLU A 44 4.29 -21.07 -1.82
C GLU A 44 2.83 -21.41 -1.47
N GLY A 45 2.05 -21.86 -2.47
CA GLY A 45 0.63 -22.21 -2.31
C GLY A 45 -0.34 -21.02 -2.30
N ARG A 46 0.15 -19.78 -2.40
CA ARG A 46 -0.69 -18.58 -2.54
C ARG A 46 -0.84 -18.21 -4.02
N GLN A 47 -2.08 -18.02 -4.45
CA GLN A 47 -2.40 -17.58 -5.82
C GLN A 47 -2.05 -16.10 -6.00
N VAL A 48 -1.24 -15.81 -7.02
CA VAL A 48 -0.85 -14.46 -7.41
C VAL A 48 -1.39 -14.16 -8.79
N ARG A 49 -2.21 -13.11 -8.88
CA ARG A 49 -2.63 -12.51 -10.15
C ARG A 49 -1.92 -11.18 -10.34
N LEU A 50 -1.06 -11.07 -11.35
CA LEU A 50 -0.49 -9.81 -11.80
C LEU A 50 -1.48 -9.10 -12.72
N VAL A 51 -1.88 -7.91 -12.30
CA VAL A 51 -2.81 -7.05 -13.01
C VAL A 51 -2.05 -6.15 -13.98
N ASP A 52 -2.66 -5.97 -15.16
CA ASP A 52 -2.22 -5.08 -16.23
C ASP A 52 -0.81 -5.37 -16.77
N THR A 53 -0.70 -6.48 -17.53
CA THR A 53 0.53 -6.81 -18.26
C THR A 53 0.55 -6.30 -19.69
N ALA A 54 -0.45 -5.51 -20.13
CA ALA A 54 -0.55 -5.02 -21.50
C ALA A 54 0.68 -4.16 -21.87
N GLY A 55 1.13 -3.30 -20.96
CA GLY A 55 2.38 -2.54 -21.12
C GLY A 55 3.66 -3.36 -20.95
N LEU A 56 3.59 -4.54 -20.32
CA LEU A 56 4.73 -5.43 -20.07
C LEU A 56 4.99 -6.41 -21.24
N ARG A 57 3.93 -6.98 -21.86
CA ARG A 57 4.03 -7.88 -23.02
C ARG A 57 4.26 -7.14 -24.35
N ARG A 58 3.73 -5.92 -24.54
CA ARG A 58 4.06 -5.12 -25.74
C ARG A 58 5.57 -4.87 -25.87
N LYS A 59 6.30 -4.80 -24.75
CA LYS A 59 7.75 -4.54 -24.70
C LYS A 59 8.65 -5.75 -24.92
N SER A 60 8.16 -6.98 -24.75
CA SER A 60 8.97 -8.19 -24.96
C SER A 60 8.98 -8.66 -26.43
N ARG A 61 8.14 -8.08 -27.29
CA ARG A 61 7.99 -8.47 -28.71
C ARG A 61 8.43 -7.39 -29.71
N VAL A 62 8.76 -6.18 -29.26
CA VAL A 62 9.08 -5.06 -30.15
C VAL A 62 10.43 -4.47 -29.75
N THR A 63 11.46 -4.81 -30.53
CA THR A 63 12.62 -3.94 -30.71
C THR A 63 12.13 -2.69 -31.46
N ASP A 64 12.44 -1.52 -30.91
CA ASP A 64 12.10 -0.18 -31.42
C ASP A 64 10.72 0.39 -31.05
N LYS A 65 10.77 1.40 -30.18
CA LYS A 65 9.72 2.39 -29.84
C LYS A 65 8.40 1.84 -29.25
N VAL A 66 8.41 1.60 -27.93
CA VAL A 66 7.19 1.74 -27.10
C VAL A 66 7.54 2.45 -25.79
N GLU A 67 7.62 3.77 -25.87
CA GLU A 67 7.64 4.62 -24.69
C GLU A 67 6.30 4.54 -23.95
N THR A 68 6.41 4.50 -22.62
CA THR A 68 5.33 4.73 -21.62
C THR A 68 4.21 3.68 -21.54
N LEU A 69 4.17 2.98 -20.39
CA LEU A 69 2.86 2.73 -19.77
C LEU A 69 2.30 4.13 -19.50
N SER A 70 1.09 4.43 -19.99
CA SER A 70 0.48 5.72 -19.67
C SER A 70 0.37 5.85 -18.14
N ALA A 71 0.41 7.08 -17.63
CA ALA A 71 0.06 7.33 -16.22
C ALA A 71 -1.33 6.73 -15.90
N GLU A 72 -2.22 6.70 -16.89
CA GLU A 72 -3.55 6.09 -16.82
C GLU A 72 -3.50 4.56 -16.65
N ASP A 73 -2.60 3.88 -17.35
CA ASP A 73 -2.44 2.42 -17.24
C ASP A 73 -1.94 2.05 -15.83
N SER A 74 -0.95 2.80 -15.33
CA SER A 74 -0.43 2.62 -13.97
C SER A 74 -1.54 2.86 -12.93
N TYR A 75 -2.37 3.88 -13.13
CA TYR A 75 -3.49 4.17 -12.24
C TYR A 75 -4.55 3.07 -12.26
N ARG A 76 -4.94 2.57 -13.44
CA ARG A 76 -5.86 1.42 -13.57
C ARG A 76 -5.31 0.18 -12.89
N ALA A 77 -4.03 -0.15 -13.08
CA ALA A 77 -3.40 -1.28 -12.42
C ALA A 77 -3.48 -1.18 -10.88
N ILE A 78 -3.29 0.03 -10.33
CA ILE A 78 -3.43 0.30 -8.89
C ILE A 78 -4.86 0.06 -8.41
N GLN A 79 -5.89 0.51 -9.15
CA GLN A 79 -7.31 0.33 -8.77
C GLN A 79 -7.73 -1.14 -8.65
N TYR A 80 -7.20 -2.00 -9.52
CA TYR A 80 -7.54 -3.43 -9.54
C TYR A 80 -6.62 -4.26 -8.63
N ALA A 81 -5.49 -3.72 -8.19
CA ALA A 81 -4.57 -4.41 -7.30
C ALA A 81 -4.98 -4.29 -5.83
N GLN A 82 -4.73 -5.32 -5.04
CA GLN A 82 -4.72 -5.24 -3.57
C GLN A 82 -3.36 -4.80 -3.03
N LEU A 83 -2.30 -5.23 -3.73
CA LEU A 83 -0.91 -4.99 -3.42
C LEU A 83 -0.19 -4.45 -4.64
N VAL A 84 0.60 -3.40 -4.43
CA VAL A 84 1.35 -2.69 -5.45
C VAL A 84 2.82 -2.66 -5.05
N VAL A 85 3.67 -3.19 -5.93
CA VAL A 85 5.12 -3.03 -5.82
C VAL A 85 5.51 -1.81 -6.65
N LEU A 86 5.94 -0.74 -5.99
CA LEU A 86 6.56 0.40 -6.65
C LEU A 86 8.04 0.11 -6.84
N LEU A 87 8.44 -0.10 -8.08
CA LEU A 87 9.80 -0.43 -8.45
C LEU A 87 10.63 0.84 -8.68
N LEU A 88 11.71 0.99 -7.92
CA LEU A 88 12.70 2.05 -8.02
C LEU A 88 13.99 1.50 -8.67
N ASP A 89 14.70 2.38 -9.36
CA ASP A 89 16.06 2.11 -9.84
C ASP A 89 17.07 2.44 -8.74
N GLY A 90 17.90 1.46 -8.39
CA GLY A 90 18.90 1.53 -7.32
C GLY A 90 19.90 2.67 -7.43
N HIS A 91 20.13 3.20 -8.63
CA HIS A 91 21.09 4.27 -8.87
C HIS A 91 20.48 5.67 -8.74
N THR A 92 19.19 5.83 -9.07
CA THR A 92 18.55 7.16 -9.14
C THR A 92 17.60 7.44 -7.99
N MET A 93 16.96 6.40 -7.43
CA MET A 93 16.13 6.38 -6.22
C MET A 93 15.15 7.55 -5.99
N LEU A 94 13.87 7.21 -5.92
CA LEU A 94 12.77 8.04 -5.41
C LEU A 94 12.65 9.41 -6.10
N GLU A 95 12.47 9.42 -7.41
CA GLU A 95 12.19 10.66 -8.14
C GLU A 95 10.76 11.19 -7.87
N LYS A 96 10.48 12.41 -8.36
CA LYS A 96 9.15 13.04 -8.20
C LYS A 96 8.01 12.15 -8.71
N GLN A 97 8.21 11.46 -9.83
CA GLN A 97 7.21 10.56 -10.39
C GLN A 97 6.98 9.33 -9.51
N ASP A 98 8.03 8.80 -8.87
CA ASP A 98 7.92 7.68 -7.93
C ASP A 98 7.06 8.08 -6.72
N LEU A 99 7.26 9.29 -6.18
CA LEU A 99 6.44 9.84 -5.10
C LEU A 99 4.97 10.03 -5.52
N THR A 100 4.72 10.50 -6.74
CA THR A 100 3.36 10.62 -7.27
C THR A 100 2.66 9.27 -7.33
N ILE A 101 3.34 8.24 -7.85
CA ILE A 101 2.78 6.88 -7.92
C ILE A 101 2.53 6.34 -6.51
N ALA A 102 3.48 6.51 -5.59
CA ALA A 102 3.30 6.08 -4.20
C ALA A 102 2.07 6.73 -3.55
N ARG A 103 1.86 8.04 -3.75
CA ARG A 103 0.68 8.75 -3.25
C ARG A 103 -0.62 8.18 -3.82
N GLN A 104 -0.67 7.91 -5.12
CA GLN A 104 -1.85 7.30 -5.75
C GLN A 104 -2.18 5.94 -5.12
N VAL A 105 -1.17 5.09 -4.85
CA VAL A 105 -1.35 3.79 -4.19
C VAL A 105 -1.94 3.97 -2.79
N ILE A 106 -1.43 4.93 -2.01
CA ILE A 106 -1.89 5.21 -0.65
C ILE A 106 -3.31 5.76 -0.62
N GLU A 107 -3.62 6.71 -1.49
CA GLU A 107 -4.95 7.34 -1.61
C GLU A 107 -6.00 6.30 -1.98
N GLU A 108 -5.68 5.45 -2.95
CA GLU A 108 -6.50 4.33 -3.37
C GLU A 108 -6.65 3.27 -2.24
N GLY A 109 -5.74 3.27 -1.26
CA GLY A 109 -5.80 2.43 -0.07
C GLY A 109 -5.25 1.02 -0.30
N ARG A 110 -4.28 0.86 -1.20
CA ARG A 110 -3.63 -0.43 -1.51
C ARG A 110 -2.35 -0.61 -0.71
N VAL A 111 -1.95 -1.86 -0.51
CA VAL A 111 -0.66 -2.17 0.12
C VAL A 111 0.45 -1.69 -0.79
N LEU A 112 1.38 -0.88 -0.26
CA LEU A 112 2.55 -0.40 -0.97
C LEU A 112 3.80 -1.15 -0.51
N ILE A 113 4.53 -1.73 -1.45
CA ILE A 113 5.86 -2.29 -1.22
C ILE A 113 6.85 -1.50 -2.08
N ILE A 114 7.95 -1.03 -1.50
CA ILE A 114 9.02 -0.39 -2.27
C ILE A 114 10.00 -1.48 -2.71
N GLY A 115 10.04 -1.76 -4.00
CA GLY A 115 11.05 -2.65 -4.59
C GLY A 115 12.20 -1.83 -5.14
N VAL A 116 13.42 -2.05 -4.66
CA VAL A 116 14.61 -1.37 -5.14
C VAL A 116 15.41 -2.33 -6.02
N ASN A 117 15.34 -2.11 -7.33
CA ASN A 117 15.98 -2.96 -8.33
C ASN A 117 17.40 -2.47 -8.67
N LYS A 118 18.17 -3.29 -9.41
CA LYS A 118 19.57 -3.00 -9.80
C LYS A 118 20.50 -2.79 -8.60
N TRP A 119 20.16 -3.40 -7.46
CA TRP A 119 20.90 -3.22 -6.22
C TRP A 119 22.31 -3.81 -6.27
N ASP A 120 22.58 -4.70 -7.21
CA ASP A 120 23.92 -5.23 -7.50
C ASP A 120 24.92 -4.14 -7.93
N GLY A 121 24.46 -3.12 -8.66
CA GLY A 121 25.31 -2.02 -9.14
C GLY A 121 25.53 -0.89 -8.14
N VAL A 122 24.88 -0.92 -6.97
CA VAL A 122 25.00 0.14 -5.97
C VAL A 122 26.29 -0.05 -5.14
N LYS A 123 27.18 0.95 -5.19
CA LYS A 123 28.49 0.91 -4.51
C LYS A 123 28.35 1.02 -2.99
N ASN A 124 27.84 2.16 -2.49
CA ASN A 124 27.62 2.37 -1.06
C ASN A 124 26.18 2.03 -0.68
N LYS A 125 25.95 0.73 -0.40
CA LYS A 125 24.61 0.19 -0.12
C LYS A 125 24.01 0.70 1.19
N GLU A 126 24.85 0.97 2.18
CA GLU A 126 24.41 1.46 3.50
C GLU A 126 23.91 2.90 3.39
N ALA A 127 24.75 3.81 2.88
CA ALA A 127 24.35 5.21 2.69
C ALA A 127 23.13 5.36 1.76
N ALA A 128 23.02 4.53 0.72
CA ALA A 128 21.86 4.55 -0.18
C ALA A 128 20.57 4.06 0.50
N ARG A 129 20.66 3.12 1.46
CA ARG A 129 19.51 2.66 2.26
C ARG A 129 19.03 3.75 3.20
N ASP A 130 19.95 4.39 3.91
CA ASP A 130 19.63 5.43 4.88
C ASP A 130 18.99 6.63 4.18
N ALA A 131 19.61 7.10 3.09
CA ALA A 131 19.08 8.20 2.30
C ALA A 131 17.68 7.92 1.74
N LEU A 132 17.41 6.68 1.28
CA LEU A 132 16.09 6.30 0.80
C LEU A 132 15.06 6.28 1.95
N THR A 133 15.44 5.72 3.09
CA THR A 133 14.58 5.61 4.28
C THR A 133 14.19 7.00 4.78
N ASP A 134 15.15 7.91 4.94
CA ASP A 134 14.92 9.29 5.36
C ASP A 134 14.01 10.05 4.40
N ARG A 135 14.24 9.87 3.09
CA ARG A 135 13.44 10.54 2.07
C ARG A 135 12.01 10.03 2.04
N LEU A 136 11.79 8.72 2.24
CA LEU A 136 10.45 8.13 2.37
C LEU A 136 9.75 8.63 3.63
N MET A 137 10.43 8.67 4.78
CA MET A 137 9.87 9.18 6.04
C MET A 137 9.44 10.64 5.93
N THR A 138 10.23 11.46 5.21
CA THR A 138 9.95 12.89 5.00
C THR A 138 8.84 13.11 3.97
N SER A 139 8.83 12.34 2.88
CA SER A 139 7.91 12.56 1.75
C SER A 139 6.56 11.85 1.88
N LEU A 140 6.51 10.76 2.65
CA LEU A 140 5.33 9.91 2.84
C LEU A 140 5.10 9.56 4.33
N PRO A 141 4.99 10.57 5.23
CA PRO A 141 4.90 10.35 6.67
C PRO A 141 3.64 9.57 7.10
N GLN A 142 2.61 9.50 6.25
CA GLN A 142 1.36 8.80 6.53
C GLN A 142 1.47 7.26 6.49
N ILE A 143 2.57 6.72 5.98
CA ILE A 143 2.81 5.28 5.86
C ILE A 143 4.20 4.93 6.42
N ARG A 144 4.46 5.30 7.68
CA ARG A 144 5.68 4.87 8.38
C ARG A 144 5.74 3.35 8.44
N GLY A 145 6.93 2.79 8.18
CA GLY A 145 7.15 1.35 8.18
C GLY A 145 6.77 0.63 6.88
N VAL A 146 6.67 1.35 5.75
CA VAL A 146 6.55 0.72 4.42
C VAL A 146 7.76 -0.18 4.18
N PRO A 147 7.56 -1.42 3.73
CA PRO A 147 8.64 -2.35 3.51
C PRO A 147 9.43 -1.96 2.26
N ILE A 148 10.75 -2.04 2.38
CA ILE A 148 11.69 -1.82 1.29
C ILE A 148 12.43 -3.12 1.03
N VAL A 149 12.31 -3.66 -0.19
CA VAL A 149 12.99 -4.88 -0.60
C VAL A 149 14.03 -4.54 -1.64
N PHE A 150 15.30 -4.79 -1.33
CA PHE A 150 16.43 -4.54 -2.21
C PHE A 150 16.81 -5.80 -2.98
N PHE A 151 16.88 -5.73 -4.30
CA PHE A 151 17.17 -6.88 -5.15
C PHE A 151 17.76 -6.49 -6.51
N SER A 152 18.17 -7.49 -7.26
CA SER A 152 18.50 -7.39 -8.67
C SER A 152 17.65 -8.36 -9.46
N ALA A 153 16.71 -7.85 -10.25
CA ALA A 153 15.92 -8.66 -11.15
C ALA A 153 16.77 -9.33 -12.24
N LEU A 154 17.93 -8.73 -12.59
CA LEU A 154 18.83 -9.25 -13.61
C LEU A 154 19.62 -10.47 -13.13
N THR A 155 20.18 -10.41 -11.91
CA THR A 155 20.95 -11.53 -11.34
C THR A 155 20.08 -12.50 -10.53
N GLY A 156 18.91 -12.06 -10.10
CA GLY A 156 17.98 -12.78 -9.22
C GLY A 156 18.28 -12.61 -7.73
N SER A 157 19.40 -12.00 -7.38
CA SER A 157 19.77 -11.78 -5.99
C SER A 157 18.72 -10.96 -5.24
N GLY A 158 18.15 -11.52 -4.17
CA GLY A 158 17.21 -10.86 -3.28
C GLY A 158 15.75 -10.86 -3.75
N VAL A 159 15.45 -11.31 -4.97
CA VAL A 159 14.08 -11.31 -5.52
C VAL A 159 13.15 -12.22 -4.71
N GLN A 160 13.65 -13.35 -4.22
CA GLN A 160 12.91 -14.32 -3.40
C GLN A 160 12.34 -13.73 -2.10
N LYS A 161 12.84 -12.56 -1.66
CA LYS A 161 12.32 -11.88 -0.46
C LYS A 161 11.07 -11.03 -0.75
N LEU A 162 10.81 -10.70 -2.02
CA LEU A 162 9.79 -9.73 -2.40
C LEU A 162 8.38 -10.22 -2.09
N LEU A 163 8.01 -11.42 -2.56
CA LEU A 163 6.66 -11.95 -2.38
C LEU A 163 6.35 -12.31 -0.92
N PRO A 164 7.24 -12.96 -0.15
CA PRO A 164 7.02 -13.19 1.28
C PRO A 164 6.77 -11.89 2.06
N GLU A 165 7.57 -10.85 1.83
CA GLU A 165 7.39 -9.56 2.51
C GLU A 165 6.08 -8.88 2.06
N ALA A 166 5.77 -8.93 0.76
CA ALA A 166 4.52 -8.42 0.23
C ALA A 166 3.29 -9.10 0.88
N PHE A 167 3.33 -10.41 1.02
CA PHE A 167 2.26 -11.20 1.63
C PHE A 167 2.05 -10.88 3.11
N LYS A 168 3.12 -10.68 3.88
CA LYS A 168 3.02 -10.22 5.28
C LYS A 168 2.19 -8.95 5.40
N TYR A 169 2.48 -7.94 4.57
CA TYR A 169 1.73 -6.67 4.60
C TYR A 169 0.31 -6.80 4.05
N LEU A 170 0.07 -7.70 3.11
CA LEU A 170 -1.27 -8.04 2.66
C LEU A 170 -2.10 -8.68 3.79
N ASP A 171 -1.49 -9.53 4.60
CA ASP A 171 -2.14 -10.17 5.76
C ASP A 171 -2.47 -9.14 6.85
N ILE A 172 -1.55 -8.20 7.13
CA ILE A 172 -1.79 -7.06 8.05
C ILE A 172 -2.93 -6.19 7.52
N TRP A 173 -2.91 -5.84 6.23
CA TRP A 173 -3.97 -5.06 5.59
C TRP A 173 -5.33 -5.76 5.68
N ASN A 174 -5.39 -7.09 5.64
CA ASN A 174 -6.62 -7.86 5.75
C ASN A 174 -7.12 -8.09 7.19
N ARG A 175 -6.32 -7.72 8.21
CA ARG A 175 -6.59 -8.04 9.61
C ARG A 175 -7.90 -7.40 10.10
N ARG A 176 -8.76 -8.21 10.71
CA ARG A 176 -9.95 -7.75 11.45
C ARG A 176 -9.59 -7.57 12.93
N ILE A 177 -9.88 -6.40 13.47
CA ILE A 177 -9.74 -6.09 14.89
C ILE A 177 -11.14 -6.13 15.52
N PRO A 178 -11.34 -6.90 16.61
CA PRO A 178 -12.63 -6.96 17.30
C PRO A 178 -13.06 -5.59 17.85
N THR A 179 -14.35 -5.27 17.70
CA THR A 179 -14.95 -4.01 18.19
C THR A 179 -14.71 -3.81 19.68
N GLY A 180 -14.80 -4.87 20.50
CA GLY A 180 -14.53 -4.77 21.95
C GLY A 180 -13.10 -4.28 22.25
N LYS A 181 -12.10 -4.86 21.57
CA LYS A 181 -10.69 -4.45 21.74
C LYS A 181 -10.47 -2.99 21.30
N LEU A 182 -11.10 -2.56 20.22
CA LEU A 182 -11.04 -1.17 19.76
C LEU A 182 -11.68 -0.19 20.75
N ASN A 183 -12.79 -0.55 21.39
CA ASN A 183 -13.46 0.34 22.32
C ASN A 183 -12.72 0.47 23.65
N HIS A 184 -12.20 -0.64 24.19
CA HIS A 184 -11.34 -0.59 25.36
C HIS A 184 -10.08 0.26 25.11
N TRP A 185 -9.47 0.09 23.93
CA TRP A 185 -8.36 0.93 23.49
C TRP A 185 -8.74 2.42 23.39
N LEU A 186 -9.92 2.73 22.82
CA LEU A 186 -10.39 4.11 22.66
C LEU A 186 -10.58 4.79 24.02
N GLU A 187 -11.10 4.08 25.02
CA GLU A 187 -11.24 4.59 26.40
C GLU A 187 -9.89 5.03 26.95
N PHE A 188 -8.89 4.16 26.90
CA PHE A 188 -7.52 4.46 27.35
C PHE A 188 -6.91 5.67 26.63
N MET A 189 -7.05 5.74 25.31
CA MET A 189 -6.54 6.86 24.52
C MET A 189 -7.24 8.18 24.85
N THR A 190 -8.55 8.13 25.08
CA THR A 190 -9.36 9.30 25.44
C THR A 190 -9.03 9.79 26.85
N GLU A 191 -8.74 8.89 27.78
CA GLU A 191 -8.32 9.24 29.15
C GLU A 191 -6.93 9.89 29.16
N ARG A 192 -5.97 9.28 28.44
CA ARG A 192 -4.60 9.79 28.33
C ARG A 192 -4.53 11.14 27.62
N HIS A 193 -5.33 11.34 26.58
CA HIS A 193 -5.42 12.59 25.86
C HIS A 193 -6.89 12.96 25.60
N PRO A 194 -7.51 13.76 26.49
CA PRO A 194 -8.91 14.14 26.35
C PRO A 194 -9.20 14.93 25.07
N PRO A 195 -10.34 14.68 24.40
CA PRO A 195 -10.74 15.44 23.22
C PRO A 195 -10.89 16.94 23.54
N PRO A 196 -10.51 17.83 22.62
CA PRO A 196 -10.62 19.27 22.82
C PRO A 196 -12.08 19.72 22.94
N VAL A 197 -12.27 20.87 23.56
CA VAL A 197 -13.56 21.58 23.57
C VAL A 197 -13.76 22.25 22.22
N VAL A 198 -14.92 22.03 21.60
CA VAL A 198 -15.25 22.63 20.30
C VAL A 198 -16.57 23.36 20.40
N ALA A 199 -16.57 24.65 20.03
CA ALA A 199 -17.72 25.55 20.18
C ALA A 199 -18.32 25.53 21.60
N GLY A 200 -17.47 25.63 22.62
CA GLY A 200 -17.88 25.73 24.03
C GLY A 200 -18.40 24.43 24.66
N ARG A 201 -18.38 23.29 23.96
CA ARG A 201 -18.82 21.99 24.49
C ARG A 201 -17.74 20.93 24.33
N ARG A 202 -17.60 20.05 25.33
CA ARG A 202 -16.70 18.88 25.25
C ARG A 202 -17.21 17.90 24.20
N LEU A 203 -16.32 17.49 23.30
CA LEU A 203 -16.59 16.43 22.33
C LEU A 203 -16.58 15.07 23.04
N ARG A 204 -17.61 14.24 22.81
CA ARG A 204 -17.69 12.89 23.39
C ARG A 204 -17.49 11.85 22.29
N LEU A 205 -16.42 11.07 22.42
CA LEU A 205 -16.19 9.88 21.60
C LEU A 205 -16.97 8.74 22.23
N ARG A 206 -17.91 8.15 21.48
CA ARG A 206 -18.84 7.14 21.99
C ARG A 206 -18.29 5.74 21.84
N TYR A 207 -17.92 5.38 20.62
CA TYR A 207 -17.37 4.08 20.29
C TYR A 207 -16.67 4.13 18.94
N ILE A 208 -15.86 3.12 18.66
CA ILE A 208 -15.15 2.90 17.40
C ILE A 208 -15.38 1.48 16.90
N THR A 209 -15.39 1.30 15.58
CA THR A 209 -15.47 -0.01 14.93
C THR A 209 -14.62 -0.04 13.67
N GLN A 210 -14.15 -1.23 13.27
CA GLN A 210 -13.56 -1.43 11.96
C GLN A 210 -14.65 -1.83 10.95
N ALA A 211 -15.11 -0.87 10.15
CA ALA A 211 -16.17 -1.08 9.17
C ALA A 211 -15.72 -1.90 7.96
N LYS A 212 -14.46 -1.74 7.53
CA LYS A 212 -13.87 -2.48 6.40
C LYS A 212 -12.45 -2.91 6.74
N THR A 213 -12.03 -4.06 6.22
CA THR A 213 -10.62 -4.49 6.27
C THR A 213 -9.84 -3.98 5.06
N ARG A 214 -10.49 -3.54 3.97
CA ARG A 214 -9.80 -3.27 2.69
C ARG A 214 -10.12 -1.87 2.13
N PRO A 215 -9.26 -0.85 2.37
CA PRO A 215 -8.26 -0.81 3.44
C PRO A 215 -8.90 -0.82 4.84
N PRO A 216 -8.12 -1.09 5.91
CA PRO A 216 -8.60 -0.97 7.28
C PRO A 216 -9.24 0.40 7.50
N THR A 217 -10.56 0.39 7.64
CA THR A 217 -11.38 1.58 7.75
C THR A 217 -12.07 1.55 9.10
N PHE A 218 -11.65 2.46 9.96
CA PHE A 218 -12.18 2.66 11.29
C PHE A 218 -13.21 3.78 11.26
N VAL A 219 -14.35 3.56 11.91
CA VAL A 219 -15.41 4.55 12.05
C VAL A 219 -15.52 4.90 13.53
N LEU A 220 -15.15 6.13 13.86
CA LEU A 220 -15.26 6.71 15.19
C LEU A 220 -16.57 7.48 15.29
N PHE A 221 -17.43 7.10 16.23
CA PHE A 221 -18.70 7.76 16.47
C PHE A 221 -18.55 8.81 17.55
N SER A 222 -18.86 10.06 17.22
CA SER A 222 -18.77 11.21 18.11
C SER A 222 -20.14 11.87 18.29
N SER A 223 -20.32 12.57 19.41
CA SER A 223 -21.50 13.42 19.64
C SER A 223 -21.63 14.55 18.60
N ARG A 224 -20.52 14.98 17.98
CA ARG A 224 -20.48 15.97 16.89
C ARG A 224 -19.41 15.57 15.87
N GLY A 225 -19.82 14.80 14.87
CA GLY A 225 -18.90 14.08 13.98
C GLY A 225 -17.97 14.96 13.14
N LYS A 226 -18.45 16.08 12.59
CA LYS A 226 -17.64 16.97 11.74
C LYS A 226 -16.69 17.88 12.54
N SER A 227 -16.74 17.83 13.86
CA SER A 227 -16.10 18.82 14.74
C SER A 227 -14.79 18.34 15.36
N LEU A 228 -14.34 17.10 15.12
CA LEU A 228 -13.08 16.63 15.69
C LEU A 228 -11.90 17.29 14.95
N PRO A 229 -10.99 17.97 15.67
CA PRO A 229 -9.80 18.56 15.07
C PRO A 229 -8.88 17.52 14.41
N GLU A 230 -8.16 17.95 13.37
CA GLU A 230 -7.31 17.08 12.54
C GLU A 230 -6.11 16.51 13.31
N ASP A 231 -5.53 17.28 14.22
CA ASP A 231 -4.50 16.85 15.16
C ASP A 231 -4.98 15.68 16.04
N TYR A 232 -6.19 15.77 16.59
CA TYR A 232 -6.76 14.68 17.37
C TYR A 232 -7.11 13.46 16.51
N ARG A 233 -7.57 13.67 15.27
CA ARG A 233 -7.76 12.59 14.30
C ARG A 233 -6.42 11.88 14.02
N ARG A 234 -5.32 12.63 13.85
CA ARG A 234 -3.97 12.06 13.66
C ARG A 234 -3.49 11.32 14.90
N TYR A 235 -3.76 11.83 16.10
CA TYR A 235 -3.46 11.14 17.36
C TYR A 235 -4.13 9.75 17.40
N ILE A 236 -5.43 9.67 17.14
CA ILE A 236 -6.17 8.40 17.06
C ILE A 236 -5.62 7.50 15.94
N ALA A 237 -5.35 8.04 14.76
CA ALA A 237 -4.80 7.27 13.65
C ALA A 237 -3.39 6.71 13.95
N ASN A 238 -2.54 7.46 14.66
CA ASN A 238 -1.21 7.00 15.04
C ASN A 238 -1.27 5.92 16.12
N GLY A 239 -2.10 6.11 17.16
CA GLY A 239 -2.30 5.07 18.16
C GLY A 239 -2.89 3.79 17.55
N LEU A 240 -3.78 3.89 16.57
CA LEU A 240 -4.26 2.71 15.83
C LEU A 240 -3.13 1.96 15.13
N ARG A 241 -2.14 2.68 14.57
CA ARG A 241 -0.99 2.05 13.90
C ARG A 241 -0.07 1.36 14.89
N GLU A 242 0.22 2.03 16.00
CA GLU A 242 1.16 1.56 17.02
C GLU A 242 0.55 0.39 17.82
N ASP A 243 -0.62 0.56 18.41
CA ASP A 243 -1.18 -0.40 19.38
C ASP A 243 -1.82 -1.65 18.74
N PHE A 244 -2.11 -1.59 17.43
CA PHE A 244 -2.65 -2.73 16.67
C PHE A 244 -1.69 -3.29 15.61
N ASP A 245 -0.43 -2.83 15.63
CA ASP A 245 0.62 -3.30 14.72
C ASP A 245 0.15 -3.26 13.26
N LEU A 246 -0.12 -2.04 12.77
CA LEU A 246 -0.52 -1.76 11.38
C LEU A 246 0.59 -0.96 10.64
N PRO A 247 1.84 -1.45 10.59
CA PRO A 247 2.95 -0.73 9.97
C PRO A 247 2.77 -0.66 8.46
N GLY A 248 3.19 0.45 7.86
CA GLY A 248 3.36 0.60 6.41
C GLY A 248 2.11 0.42 5.54
N ILE A 249 0.92 0.24 6.13
CA ILE A 249 -0.33 0.10 5.40
C ILE A 249 -1.18 1.37 5.47
N PRO A 250 -1.98 1.67 4.44
CA PRO A 250 -2.96 2.75 4.52
C PRO A 250 -4.10 2.36 5.47
N ILE A 251 -4.41 3.25 6.41
CA ILE A 251 -5.59 3.16 7.27
C ILE A 251 -6.50 4.37 7.03
N ARG A 252 -7.81 4.17 7.17
CA ARG A 252 -8.81 5.24 7.07
C ARG A 252 -9.48 5.41 8.42
N VAL A 253 -9.47 6.62 8.96
CA VAL A 253 -10.25 6.97 10.15
C VAL A 253 -11.36 7.91 9.71
N MET A 254 -12.58 7.40 9.71
CA MET A 254 -13.79 8.17 9.43
C MET A 254 -14.46 8.56 10.73
N ILE A 255 -15.09 9.74 10.75
CA ILE A 255 -15.83 10.20 11.91
C ILE A 255 -17.28 10.34 11.51
N ARG A 256 -18.17 9.73 12.28
CA ARG A 256 -19.61 9.86 12.11
C ARG A 256 -20.21 10.51 13.33
N GLN A 257 -21.22 11.35 13.09
CA GLN A 257 -22.10 11.77 14.15
C GLN A 257 -23.08 10.62 14.39
N GLY A 258 -23.22 10.18 15.65
CA GLY A 258 -24.32 9.27 15.97
C GLY A 258 -25.65 9.99 15.73
N ASN A 259 -26.68 9.27 15.25
CA ASN A 259 -28.02 9.82 15.14
C ASN A 259 -28.40 10.44 16.50
N ASN A 260 -28.89 11.69 16.47
CA ASN A 260 -29.49 12.28 17.64
C ASN A 260 -30.90 11.67 17.75
N PRO A 261 -31.20 10.85 18.77
CA PRO A 261 -32.52 10.23 18.91
C PRO A 261 -33.65 11.27 19.11
N TYR A 262 -33.28 12.53 19.35
CA TYR A 262 -34.18 13.66 19.58
C TYR A 262 -34.17 14.70 18.45
N ALA A 263 -33.61 14.38 17.28
CA ALA A 263 -33.76 15.25 16.12
C ALA A 263 -35.21 15.12 15.59
N PRO A 264 -35.93 16.22 15.35
CA PRO A 264 -37.20 16.15 14.63
C PRO A 264 -36.93 15.65 13.20
N ASP A 265 -37.84 14.82 12.70
CA ASP A 265 -37.83 14.28 11.33
C ASP A 265 -37.81 15.39 10.25
#